data_AF-A0A8X6XAV0-F1
#
_entry.id   AF-A0A8X6XAV0-F1
#
_cell.length_a   1.000
_cell.length_b   1.000
_cell.length_c   1.000
_cell.angle_alpha   90.00
_cell.angle_beta   90.00
_cell.angle_gamma   90.00
#
_symmetry.space_group_name_H-M   'P 1'
#
loop_
_entity.id
_entity.type
_entity.pdbx_description
1 polymer ?
#
loop_
_entity_poly.entity_id
_entity_poly.type
_entity_poly.pdbx_seq_one_letter_code
_entity_poly.pdbx_strand_id
1 'polypeptide(L)'
;MLNFILSLEHLAMMKIAVDMYNDPEIRAFENDSYSITAMPMEKLEPLVKKKMPNLDIFPRLQQRIIGLMRPISYEITTWLQDHHDILEIKTLEPAIEFSWKSNGTIDRMKTAKNLMRSENFNILLRFRMACVYWSEEDARRLWNEMLPSERRYHCDSYICDHKPVWDTIMTEWTSYLESESEDWTQFPFHRPLSFYCREGAALQGNIFQHLSPRERMHVFKEAMADSPVYKKRFASQMTAKEREEIIAKEPFQILEHS
;
A
#
# COMPACT_ATOMS: atom_id res chain seq x y z
N MET A 1 3.57 -23.27 -4.20
CA MET A 1 3.74 -22.00 -4.93
C MET A 1 4.93 -22.17 -5.86
N LEU A 2 4.73 -22.07 -7.16
CA LEU A 2 5.86 -22.00 -8.10
C LEU A 2 6.61 -20.70 -7.78
N ASN A 3 7.83 -20.80 -7.23
CA ASN A 3 8.75 -19.68 -7.20
C ASN A 3 9.09 -19.38 -8.66
N PHE A 4 8.30 -18.51 -9.28
CA PHE A 4 8.60 -18.01 -10.61
C PHE A 4 9.85 -17.14 -10.47
N ILE A 5 11.02 -17.76 -10.63
CA ILE A 5 12.28 -17.05 -10.70
C ILE A 5 12.16 -16.14 -11.91
N LEU A 6 11.99 -14.85 -11.65
CA LEU A 6 11.98 -13.84 -12.71
C LEU A 6 13.32 -13.92 -13.44
N SER A 7 13.27 -13.91 -14.77
CA SER A 7 14.51 -13.90 -15.55
C SER A 7 15.31 -12.64 -15.22
N LEU A 8 16.64 -12.72 -15.32
CA LEU A 8 17.51 -11.55 -15.17
C LEU A 8 17.09 -10.42 -16.12
N GLU A 9 16.64 -10.77 -17.33
CA GLU A 9 16.10 -9.83 -18.29
C GLU A 9 14.87 -9.09 -17.73
N HIS A 10 13.90 -9.81 -17.14
CA HIS A 10 12.72 -9.20 -16.53
C HIS A 10 13.08 -8.28 -15.36
N LEU A 11 13.99 -8.71 -14.49
CA LEU A 11 14.48 -7.91 -13.37
C LEU A 11 15.17 -6.62 -13.84
N ALA A 12 16.01 -6.72 -14.88
CA ALA A 12 16.69 -5.57 -15.46
C ALA A 12 15.70 -4.59 -16.11
N MET A 13 14.74 -5.10 -16.89
CA MET A 13 13.69 -4.26 -17.48
C MET A 13 12.84 -3.55 -16.43
N MET A 14 12.48 -4.27 -15.36
CA MET A 14 11.68 -3.69 -14.29
C MET A 14 12.43 -2.57 -13.57
N LYS A 15 13.72 -2.78 -13.29
CA LYS A 15 14.56 -1.74 -12.71
C LYS A 15 14.63 -0.50 -13.60
N ILE A 16 14.88 -0.68 -14.90
CA ILE A 16 14.89 0.44 -15.85
C ILE A 16 13.54 1.15 -15.88
N ALA A 17 12.43 0.41 -15.91
CA ALA A 17 11.09 1.00 -15.93
C ALA A 17 10.80 1.83 -14.67
N VAL A 18 11.18 1.33 -13.48
CA VAL A 18 11.05 2.05 -12.22
C VAL A 18 11.93 3.30 -12.20
N ASP A 19 13.20 3.18 -12.60
CA ASP A 19 14.13 4.31 -12.63
C ASP A 19 13.65 5.39 -13.61
N MET A 20 13.11 4.99 -14.76
CA MET A 20 12.47 5.89 -15.72
C MET A 20 11.23 6.56 -15.14
N TYR A 21 10.38 5.82 -14.44
CA TYR A 21 9.19 6.39 -13.81
C TYR A 21 9.54 7.47 -12.79
N ASN A 22 10.61 7.26 -12.04
CA ASN A 22 11.09 8.20 -11.04
C ASN A 22 11.79 9.43 -11.64
N ASP A 23 11.97 9.51 -12.96
CA ASP A 23 12.49 10.71 -13.62
C ASP A 23 11.56 11.91 -13.33
N PRO A 24 12.11 13.05 -12.86
CA PRO A 24 11.29 14.20 -12.48
C PRO A 24 10.40 14.75 -13.60
N GLU A 25 10.80 14.65 -14.88
CA GLU A 25 9.96 15.09 -16.01
C GLU A 25 8.79 14.14 -16.21
N ILE A 26 9.00 12.83 -16.03
CA ILE A 26 7.94 11.83 -16.12
C ILE A 26 6.96 11.98 -14.95
N ARG A 27 7.45 12.19 -13.72
CA ARG A 27 6.59 12.44 -12.55
C ARG A 27 5.85 13.77 -12.64
N ALA A 28 6.51 14.83 -13.10
CA ALA A 28 5.85 16.14 -13.29
C ALA A 28 4.70 16.06 -14.31
N PHE A 29 4.90 15.27 -15.38
CA PHE A 29 3.86 15.03 -16.37
C PHE A 29 2.62 14.33 -15.79
N GLU A 30 2.81 13.46 -14.78
CA GLU A 30 1.70 12.80 -14.07
C GLU A 30 0.91 13.78 -13.20
N ASN A 31 1.61 14.62 -12.45
CA ASN A 31 0.99 15.57 -11.52
C ASN A 31 0.10 16.60 -12.23
N ASP A 32 0.46 17.00 -13.46
CA ASP A 32 -0.36 17.92 -14.28
C ASP A 32 -1.70 17.30 -14.74
N SER A 33 -1.87 15.98 -14.62
CA SER A 33 -3.08 15.28 -15.05
C SER A 33 -4.24 15.36 -14.03
N TYR A 34 -4.04 15.94 -12.84
CA TYR A 34 -5.04 16.16 -11.76
C TYR A 34 -5.89 14.94 -11.32
N SER A 35 -5.63 13.76 -11.85
CA SER A 35 -6.51 12.60 -11.74
C SER A 35 -5.74 11.48 -11.06
N ILE A 36 -6.33 10.91 -10.01
CA ILE A 36 -5.87 9.71 -9.30
C ILE A 36 -6.10 8.46 -10.17
N THR A 37 -5.96 8.60 -11.48
CA THR A 37 -6.18 7.54 -12.47
C THR A 37 -4.86 7.31 -13.17
N ALA A 38 -4.53 6.05 -13.41
CA ALA A 38 -3.33 5.66 -14.13
C ALA A 38 -3.15 6.49 -15.41
N MET A 39 -1.90 6.89 -15.67
CA MET A 39 -1.57 7.80 -16.77
C MET A 39 -2.02 7.25 -18.14
N PRO A 40 -2.59 8.09 -19.03
CA PRO A 40 -2.85 7.71 -20.42
C PRO A 40 -1.52 7.37 -21.12
N MET A 41 -1.34 6.11 -21.50
CA MET A 41 -0.09 5.62 -22.11
C MET A 41 0.24 6.34 -23.42
N GLU A 42 -0.77 6.84 -24.12
CA GLU A 42 -0.64 7.57 -25.38
C GLU A 42 0.21 8.84 -25.22
N LYS A 43 0.19 9.45 -24.04
CA LYS A 43 0.99 10.65 -23.73
C LYS A 43 2.33 10.32 -23.08
N LEU A 44 2.40 9.23 -22.31
CA LEU A 44 3.64 8.78 -21.67
C LEU A 44 4.65 8.21 -22.67
N GLU A 45 4.16 7.46 -23.65
CA GLU A 45 5.01 6.72 -24.58
C GLU A 45 5.97 7.62 -25.38
N PRO A 46 5.56 8.78 -25.95
CA PRO A 46 6.49 9.71 -26.59
C PRO A 46 7.56 10.25 -25.64
N LEU A 47 7.21 10.52 -24.37
CA LEU A 47 8.14 11.06 -23.37
C LEU A 47 9.19 10.02 -22.97
N VAL A 48 8.74 8.79 -22.68
CA VAL A 48 9.60 7.64 -22.39
C VAL A 48 10.51 7.34 -23.58
N LYS A 49 9.97 7.33 -24.81
CA LYS A 49 10.76 7.15 -26.04
C LYS A 49 11.79 8.26 -26.25
N LYS A 50 11.52 9.50 -25.84
CA LYS A 50 12.50 10.60 -25.94
C LYS A 50 13.66 10.44 -24.95
N LYS A 51 13.41 9.83 -23.78
CA LYS A 51 14.43 9.59 -22.73
C LYS A 51 15.24 8.31 -22.95
N MET A 52 14.69 7.32 -23.65
CA MET A 52 15.35 6.05 -24.00
C MET A 52 16.52 6.06 -25.00
N PRO A 53 16.64 6.94 -26.02
CA PRO A 53 17.68 6.85 -27.05
C PRO A 53 19.11 6.92 -26.51
N ASN A 54 19.29 7.35 -25.26
CA ASN A 54 20.58 7.35 -24.58
C ASN A 54 21.04 5.97 -24.09
N LEU A 55 20.25 4.91 -24.28
CA LEU A 55 20.55 3.58 -23.74
C LEU A 55 21.00 2.54 -24.78
N ASP A 56 21.12 2.87 -26.08
CA ASP A 56 21.43 1.89 -27.16
C ASP A 56 20.56 0.62 -27.10
N ILE A 57 19.34 0.75 -26.58
CA ILE A 57 18.43 -0.37 -26.37
C ILE A 57 17.70 -0.71 -27.67
N PHE A 58 17.70 -1.99 -28.05
CA PHE A 58 16.94 -2.51 -29.19
C PHE A 58 15.45 -2.09 -29.13
N PRO A 59 14.80 -1.73 -30.26
CA PRO A 59 13.41 -1.27 -30.29
C PRO A 59 12.41 -2.19 -29.59
N ARG A 60 12.63 -3.52 -29.64
CA ARG A 60 11.79 -4.51 -28.94
C ARG A 60 11.86 -4.36 -27.42
N LEU A 61 13.03 -4.05 -26.88
CA LEU A 61 13.21 -3.90 -25.43
C LEU A 61 12.62 -2.56 -24.96
N GLN A 62 12.69 -1.50 -25.77
CA GLN A 62 11.99 -0.24 -25.50
C GLN A 62 10.48 -0.45 -25.37
N GLN A 63 9.86 -1.19 -26.31
CA GLN A 63 8.44 -1.52 -26.25
C GLN A 63 8.07 -2.31 -25.00
N ARG A 64 8.92 -3.25 -24.56
CA ARG A 64 8.69 -4.01 -23.33
C ARG A 64 8.75 -3.12 -22.09
N ILE A 65 9.73 -2.22 -22.00
CA ILE A 65 9.86 -1.28 -20.88
C ILE A 65 8.65 -0.32 -20.85
N ILE A 66 8.22 0.23 -21.99
CA ILE A 66 6.99 1.04 -22.10
C ILE A 66 5.79 0.24 -21.58
N GLY A 67 5.69 -1.04 -21.95
CA GLY A 67 4.64 -1.94 -21.44
C GLY A 67 4.65 -2.14 -19.92
N LEU A 68 5.81 -2.00 -19.26
CA LEU A 68 5.95 -2.07 -17.80
C LEU A 68 5.59 -0.76 -17.08
N MET A 69 5.54 0.38 -17.79
CA MET A 69 5.17 1.66 -17.18
C MET A 69 3.71 1.67 -16.68
N ARG A 70 2.80 1.02 -17.42
CA ARG A 70 1.39 0.92 -17.04
C ARG A 70 1.18 0.22 -15.69
N PRO A 71 1.70 -1.00 -15.44
CA PRO A 71 1.54 -1.63 -14.14
C PRO A 71 2.25 -0.86 -13.00
N ILE A 72 3.35 -0.16 -13.28
CA ILE A 72 4.02 0.73 -12.30
C ILE A 72 3.12 1.91 -11.92
N SER A 73 2.55 2.63 -12.89
CA SER A 73 1.61 3.73 -12.64
C SER A 73 0.39 3.24 -11.87
N TYR A 74 -0.15 2.08 -12.25
CA TYR A 74 -1.28 1.48 -11.54
C TYR A 74 -0.95 1.12 -10.09
N GLU A 75 0.23 0.56 -9.83
CA GLU A 75 0.68 0.22 -8.48
C GLU A 75 0.85 1.47 -7.60
N ILE A 76 1.42 2.55 -8.14
CA ILE A 76 1.55 3.85 -7.45
C ILE A 76 0.16 4.45 -7.18
N THR A 77 -0.69 4.52 -8.20
CA THR A 77 -2.06 5.04 -8.08
C THR A 77 -2.83 4.29 -7.02
N THR A 78 -2.74 2.95 -7.02
CA THR A 78 -3.39 2.10 -6.04
C THR A 78 -2.85 2.37 -4.63
N TRP A 79 -1.53 2.49 -4.50
CA TRP A 79 -0.93 2.84 -3.22
C TRP A 79 -1.39 4.21 -2.73
N LEU A 80 -1.45 5.23 -3.59
CA LEU A 80 -1.93 6.56 -3.21
C LEU A 80 -3.40 6.50 -2.80
N GLN A 81 -4.27 5.86 -3.58
CA GLN A 81 -5.68 5.67 -3.24
C GLN A 81 -5.88 4.98 -1.89
N ASP A 82 -5.10 3.93 -1.61
CA ASP A 82 -5.14 3.20 -0.32
C ASP A 82 -4.84 4.12 0.88
N HIS A 83 -4.16 5.25 0.66
CA HIS A 83 -3.71 6.16 1.73
C HIS A 83 -4.25 7.58 1.58
N HIS A 84 -5.25 7.81 0.71
CA HIS A 84 -5.75 9.16 0.41
C HIS A 84 -6.36 9.90 1.60
N ASP A 85 -6.82 9.17 2.60
CA ASP A 85 -7.36 9.73 3.82
C ASP A 85 -6.28 10.18 4.80
N ILE A 86 -5.08 9.59 4.69
CA ILE A 86 -3.96 9.81 5.59
C ILE A 86 -3.02 10.86 5.00
N LEU A 87 -2.76 10.71 3.70
CA LEU A 87 -1.92 11.58 2.90
C LEU A 87 -2.82 12.68 2.36
N GLU A 88 -2.47 13.93 2.60
CA GLU A 88 -3.03 15.04 1.84
C GLU A 88 -2.45 14.97 0.40
N ILE A 89 -2.86 13.96 -0.37
CA ILE A 89 -2.14 13.41 -1.56
C ILE A 89 -1.63 14.49 -2.50
N LYS A 90 -2.46 15.51 -2.75
CA LYS A 90 -2.22 16.54 -3.76
C LYS A 90 -0.91 17.32 -3.53
N THR A 91 -0.40 17.38 -2.30
CA THR A 91 0.84 18.11 -1.98
C THR A 91 2.04 17.20 -1.76
N LEU A 92 1.82 15.91 -1.48
CA LEU A 92 2.85 15.02 -0.96
C LEU A 92 3.39 14.03 -1.98
N GLU A 93 2.63 13.69 -3.02
CA GLU A 93 3.04 12.68 -4.02
C GLU A 93 4.46 12.88 -4.57
N PRO A 94 4.91 14.10 -4.96
CA PRO A 94 6.27 14.30 -5.48
C PRO A 94 7.37 13.99 -4.46
N ALA A 95 7.07 14.10 -3.16
CA ALA A 95 8.02 13.87 -2.06
C ALA A 95 8.06 12.41 -1.59
N ILE A 96 7.15 11.55 -2.07
CA ILE A 96 7.14 10.13 -1.68
C ILE A 96 8.21 9.37 -2.47
N GLU A 97 9.12 8.75 -1.72
CA GLU A 97 10.13 7.82 -2.24
C GLU A 97 9.64 6.37 -2.10
N PHE A 98 9.10 5.83 -3.19
CA PHE A 98 8.64 4.45 -3.22
C PHE A 98 9.81 3.47 -3.16
N SER A 99 9.74 2.53 -2.20
CA SER A 99 10.59 1.35 -2.21
C SER A 99 9.99 0.29 -3.12
N TRP A 100 10.79 -0.24 -4.05
CA TRP A 100 10.34 -1.23 -5.04
C TRP A 100 10.85 -2.63 -4.73
N LYS A 101 10.00 -3.63 -4.95
CA LYS A 101 10.39 -5.04 -5.00
C LYS A 101 10.91 -5.40 -6.39
N SER A 102 11.66 -6.49 -6.48
CA SER A 102 12.27 -6.97 -7.73
C SER A 102 11.24 -7.34 -8.82
N ASN A 103 10.00 -7.62 -8.44
CA ASN A 103 8.88 -7.92 -9.33
C ASN A 103 8.12 -6.66 -9.80
N GLY A 104 8.58 -5.45 -9.45
CA GLY A 104 7.94 -4.21 -9.88
C GLY A 104 6.74 -3.76 -9.07
N THR A 105 6.47 -4.38 -7.92
CA THR A 105 5.45 -3.90 -6.98
C THR A 105 6.07 -3.06 -5.87
N ILE A 106 5.31 -2.16 -5.27
CA ILE A 106 5.82 -1.35 -4.15
C ILE A 106 6.00 -2.25 -2.93
N ASP A 107 7.16 -2.15 -2.29
CA ASP A 107 7.38 -2.63 -0.93
C ASP A 107 6.68 -1.69 0.05
N ARG A 108 5.37 -1.93 0.24
CA ARG A 108 4.49 -1.06 1.03
C ARG A 108 5.01 -0.81 2.44
N MET A 109 5.49 -1.86 3.13
CA MET A 109 6.02 -1.74 4.48
C MET A 109 7.30 -0.91 4.50
N LYS A 110 8.23 -1.16 3.57
CA LYS A 110 9.47 -0.38 3.50
C LYS A 110 9.20 1.08 3.12
N THR A 111 8.30 1.34 2.17
CA THR A 111 7.85 2.69 1.81
C THR A 111 7.23 3.41 3.01
N ALA A 112 6.31 2.76 3.73
CA ALA A 112 5.70 3.35 4.93
C ALA A 112 6.74 3.65 6.02
N LYS A 113 7.69 2.75 6.26
CA LYS A 113 8.80 2.99 7.20
C LYS A 113 9.66 4.18 6.81
N ASN A 114 9.95 4.36 5.53
CA ASN A 114 10.68 5.54 5.06
C ASN A 114 9.86 6.82 5.31
N LEU A 115 8.55 6.79 5.04
CA LEU A 115 7.65 7.92 5.30
C LEU A 115 7.59 8.28 6.78
N MET A 116 7.41 7.30 7.67
CA MET A 116 7.35 7.51 9.13
C MET A 116 8.64 8.12 9.71
N ARG A 117 9.79 7.88 9.07
CA ARG A 117 11.10 8.36 9.51
C ARG A 117 11.53 9.68 8.86
N SER A 118 10.85 10.10 7.81
CA SER A 118 11.22 11.30 7.06
C SER A 118 10.65 12.55 7.71
N GLU A 119 11.54 13.43 8.20
CA GLU A 119 11.18 14.72 8.81
C GLU A 119 10.54 15.70 7.82
N ASN A 120 10.59 15.41 6.52
CA ASN A 120 9.92 16.18 5.48
C ASN A 120 8.38 16.11 5.59
N PHE A 121 7.85 15.13 6.34
CA PHE A 121 6.41 14.97 6.55
C PHE A 121 5.99 15.43 7.95
N ASN A 122 4.81 16.03 8.04
CA ASN A 122 4.22 16.44 9.31
C ASN A 122 4.13 15.23 10.28
N ILE A 123 4.41 15.47 11.55
CA ILE A 123 4.40 14.45 12.60
C ILE A 123 3.05 13.71 12.70
N LEU A 124 1.93 14.39 12.47
CA LEU A 124 0.59 13.80 12.45
C LEU A 124 0.43 12.77 11.33
N LEU A 125 0.96 13.05 10.14
CA LEU A 125 0.94 12.11 9.03
C LEU A 125 1.79 10.88 9.35
N ARG A 126 3.00 11.11 9.86
CA ARG A 126 3.89 10.03 10.29
C ARG A 126 3.22 9.15 11.35
N PHE A 127 2.55 9.76 12.32
CA PHE A 127 1.83 9.05 13.37
C PHE A 127 0.68 8.21 12.81
N ARG A 128 -0.16 8.80 11.95
CA ARG A 128 -1.24 8.06 11.26
C ARG A 128 -0.69 6.87 10.49
N MET A 129 0.39 7.05 9.72
CA MET A 129 1.06 5.95 9.01
C MET A 129 1.54 4.84 9.95
N ALA A 130 2.09 5.19 11.12
CA ALA A 130 2.49 4.21 12.13
C ALA A 130 1.31 3.39 12.65
N CYS A 131 0.18 4.04 12.92
CA CYS A 131 -1.05 3.37 13.33
C CYS A 131 -1.56 2.42 12.24
N VAL A 132 -1.58 2.86 10.97
CA VAL A 132 -2.05 2.07 9.82
C VAL A 132 -1.20 0.83 9.58
N TYR A 133 0.12 0.98 9.72
CA TYR A 133 1.09 -0.09 9.50
C TYR A 133 1.39 -0.90 10.76
N TRP A 134 0.67 -0.66 11.86
CA TRP A 134 0.84 -1.35 13.13
C TRP A 134 2.27 -1.31 13.67
N SER A 135 2.96 -0.18 13.46
CA SER A 135 4.31 0.03 13.97
C SER A 135 4.24 0.65 15.36
N GLU A 136 4.10 -0.20 16.39
CA GLU A 136 3.96 0.25 17.78
C GLU A 136 5.12 1.16 18.23
N GLU A 137 6.36 0.76 17.92
CA GLU A 137 7.56 1.52 18.28
C GLU A 137 7.53 2.92 17.66
N ASP A 138 7.24 3.03 16.35
CA ASP A 138 7.16 4.32 15.66
C ASP A 138 5.96 5.13 16.18
N ALA A 139 4.80 4.50 16.41
CA ALA A 139 3.59 5.16 16.91
C ALA A 139 3.82 5.77 18.29
N ARG A 140 4.41 5.00 19.22
CA ARG A 140 4.75 5.47 20.57
C ARG A 140 5.78 6.58 20.55
N ARG A 141 6.84 6.43 19.74
CA ARG A 141 7.87 7.48 19.58
C ARG A 141 7.23 8.78 19.09
N LEU A 142 6.49 8.71 17.99
CA LEU A 142 5.85 9.88 17.36
C LEU A 142 4.82 10.52 18.30
N TRP A 143 4.01 9.72 18.99
CA TRP A 143 3.07 10.20 20.00
C TRP A 143 3.76 11.03 21.09
N ASN A 144 4.88 10.53 21.61
CA ASN A 144 5.66 11.21 22.64
C ASN A 144 6.31 12.50 22.14
N GLU A 145 6.71 12.55 20.87
CA GLU A 145 7.24 13.75 20.21
C GLU A 145 6.15 14.80 19.91
N MET A 146 4.89 14.39 19.71
CA MET A 146 3.79 15.30 19.42
C MET A 146 3.43 16.20 20.60
N LEU A 147 3.13 17.46 20.30
CA LEU A 147 2.60 18.44 21.23
C LEU A 147 1.15 18.08 21.66
N PRO A 148 0.71 18.49 22.86
CA PRO A 148 -0.67 18.27 23.31
C PRO A 148 -1.76 18.88 22.39
N SER A 149 -1.42 19.89 21.58
CA SER A 149 -2.32 20.44 20.56
C SER A 149 -2.44 19.54 19.33
N GLU A 150 -1.37 18.86 18.96
CA GLU A 150 -1.34 17.94 17.81
C GLU A 150 -2.07 16.64 18.12
N ARG A 151 -2.00 16.18 19.37
CA ARG A 151 -2.78 15.03 19.87
C ARG A 151 -4.29 15.30 19.92
N ARG A 152 -4.68 16.57 20.06
CA ARG A 152 -6.09 17.00 20.12
C ARG A 152 -6.80 17.11 18.77
N TYR A 153 -6.07 17.17 17.65
CA TYR A 153 -6.65 17.37 16.31
C TYR A 153 -7.35 16.11 15.74
N HIS A 154 -7.70 15.14 16.59
CA HIS A 154 -8.17 13.82 16.17
C HIS A 154 -9.69 13.66 16.10
N CYS A 155 -10.51 14.70 16.31
CA CYS A 155 -11.98 14.51 16.32
C CYS A 155 -12.83 15.52 15.54
N ASP A 156 -12.29 16.66 15.06
CA ASP A 156 -13.15 17.77 14.62
C ASP A 156 -13.23 18.01 13.10
N SER A 157 -12.53 17.26 12.24
CA SER A 157 -12.61 17.49 10.79
C SER A 157 -13.84 16.82 10.15
N TYR A 158 -14.99 17.45 10.36
CA TYR A 158 -16.25 17.32 9.61
C TYR A 158 -16.08 17.59 8.10
N ILE A 159 -15.42 16.74 7.29
CA ILE A 159 -15.48 16.92 5.82
C ILE A 159 -15.64 15.60 5.01
N CYS A 160 -15.81 14.42 5.62
CA CYS A 160 -16.17 13.24 4.82
C CYS A 160 -17.11 12.29 5.59
N ASP A 161 -18.37 12.21 5.17
CA ASP A 161 -19.42 11.31 5.69
C ASP A 161 -19.13 9.79 5.50
N HIS A 162 -17.88 9.42 5.22
CA HIS A 162 -17.45 8.06 4.85
C HIS A 162 -16.17 7.58 5.55
N LYS A 163 -15.79 8.09 6.74
CA LYS A 163 -14.52 7.69 7.42
C LYS A 163 -14.61 6.84 8.71
N PRO A 164 -15.54 5.88 8.86
CA PRO A 164 -15.66 5.13 10.12
C PRO A 164 -14.43 4.25 10.44
N VAL A 165 -13.63 3.87 9.44
CA VAL A 165 -12.52 2.92 9.59
C VAL A 165 -11.29 3.59 10.22
N TRP A 166 -10.80 4.67 9.61
CA TRP A 166 -9.59 5.36 10.07
C TRP A 166 -9.77 6.00 11.44
N ASP A 167 -10.92 6.62 11.67
CA ASP A 167 -11.23 7.22 12.97
C ASP A 167 -11.23 6.17 14.07
N THR A 168 -11.69 4.94 13.78
CA THR A 168 -11.64 3.84 14.75
C THR A 168 -10.20 3.43 15.04
N ILE A 169 -9.36 3.22 14.01
CA ILE A 169 -7.93 2.89 14.20
C ILE A 169 -7.26 3.96 15.06
N MET A 170 -7.44 5.24 14.71
CA MET A 170 -6.81 6.34 15.44
C MET A 170 -7.32 6.44 16.88
N THR A 171 -8.62 6.19 17.12
CA THR A 171 -9.22 6.18 18.47
C THR A 171 -8.66 5.04 19.31
N GLU A 172 -8.52 3.84 18.74
CA GLU A 172 -7.96 2.68 19.44
C GLU A 172 -6.48 2.90 19.79
N TRP A 173 -5.67 3.39 18.84
CA TRP A 173 -4.27 3.73 19.09
C TRP A 173 -4.12 4.84 20.13
N THR A 174 -4.94 5.88 20.07
CA THR A 174 -4.90 6.99 21.03
C THR A 174 -5.25 6.49 22.43
N SER A 175 -6.32 5.71 22.57
CA SER A 175 -6.74 5.13 23.85
C SER A 175 -5.65 4.21 24.43
N TYR A 176 -5.00 3.41 23.58
CA TYR A 176 -3.86 2.58 23.97
C TYR A 176 -2.71 3.43 24.49
N LEU A 177 -2.28 4.44 23.73
CA LEU A 177 -1.13 5.27 24.07
C LEU A 177 -1.38 6.15 25.31
N GLU A 178 -2.62 6.60 25.53
CA GLU A 178 -3.04 7.34 26.72
C GLU A 178 -3.12 6.45 27.97
N SER A 179 -3.45 5.17 27.81
CA SER A 179 -3.50 4.22 28.93
C SER A 179 -2.12 3.87 29.49
N GLU A 180 -1.05 4.26 28.80
CA GLU A 180 0.34 3.88 29.08
C GLU A 180 0.54 2.35 29.17
N SER A 181 -0.35 1.57 28.56
CA SER A 181 -0.23 0.11 28.53
C SER A 181 1.07 -0.31 27.82
N GLU A 182 1.71 -1.33 28.38
CA GLU A 182 2.92 -1.96 27.81
C GLU A 182 2.58 -3.01 26.75
N ASP A 183 1.33 -3.47 26.70
CA ASP A 183 0.91 -4.56 25.82
C ASP A 183 -0.26 -4.15 24.93
N TRP A 184 0.06 -3.69 23.72
CA TRP A 184 -0.94 -3.37 22.69
C TRP A 184 -1.70 -4.59 22.19
N THR A 185 -1.15 -5.81 22.35
CA THR A 185 -1.82 -7.04 21.88
C THR A 185 -3.04 -7.38 22.72
N GLN A 186 -3.12 -6.84 23.94
CA GLN A 186 -4.29 -6.92 24.79
C GLN A 186 -5.35 -5.88 24.41
N PHE A 187 -5.04 -4.90 23.57
CA PHE A 187 -6.01 -3.94 23.11
C PHE A 187 -6.94 -4.64 22.11
N PRO A 188 -8.20 -4.85 22.47
CA PRO A 188 -9.11 -5.57 21.62
C PRO A 188 -9.49 -4.68 20.45
N PHE A 189 -9.04 -5.02 19.25
CA PHE A 189 -9.63 -4.50 18.02
C PHE A 189 -11.05 -5.07 17.94
N HIS A 190 -11.95 -4.47 18.70
CA HIS A 190 -13.29 -4.97 18.98
C HIS A 190 -14.19 -4.96 17.74
N ARG A 191 -13.80 -4.24 16.69
CA ARG A 191 -14.49 -4.31 15.40
C ARG A 191 -13.98 -5.50 14.57
N PRO A 192 -14.89 -6.22 13.89
CA PRO A 192 -14.50 -7.22 12.92
C PRO A 192 -13.47 -6.62 11.97
N LEU A 193 -12.30 -7.24 11.91
CA LEU A 193 -11.20 -6.86 11.03
C LEU A 193 -11.59 -6.78 9.55
N SER A 194 -12.70 -7.42 9.22
CA SER A 194 -13.36 -7.35 7.93
C SER A 194 -13.89 -5.98 7.56
N PHE A 195 -14.21 -5.13 8.54
CA PHE A 195 -14.58 -3.74 8.32
C PHE A 195 -13.38 -2.93 7.82
N TYR A 196 -12.19 -3.13 8.40
CA TYR A 196 -10.93 -2.54 7.94
C TYR A 196 -10.49 -3.08 6.58
N CYS A 197 -10.84 -4.33 6.28
CA CYS A 197 -10.50 -4.95 4.99
C CYS A 197 -11.35 -4.43 3.84
N ARG A 198 -12.53 -3.85 4.07
CA ARG A 198 -13.36 -3.40 2.94
C ARG A 198 -12.86 -2.13 2.25
N GLU A 199 -12.13 -1.28 2.99
CA GLU A 199 -11.88 0.11 2.57
C GLU A 199 -10.41 0.47 2.29
N GLY A 200 -9.44 -0.43 2.48
CA GLY A 200 -8.05 -0.10 2.14
C GLY A 200 -7.15 -1.31 2.00
N ALA A 201 -6.57 -1.51 0.81
CA ALA A 201 -5.70 -2.65 0.55
C ALA A 201 -4.41 -2.57 1.39
N ALA A 202 -3.98 -1.37 1.81
CA ALA A 202 -2.83 -1.17 2.68
C ALA A 202 -2.97 -1.82 4.07
N LEU A 203 -4.16 -1.73 4.69
CA LEU A 203 -4.47 -2.31 6.00
C LEU A 203 -4.46 -3.84 5.97
N GLN A 204 -4.98 -4.41 4.88
CA GLN A 204 -5.18 -5.84 4.71
C GLN A 204 -3.89 -6.66 4.74
N GLY A 205 -2.75 -6.10 4.32
CA GLY A 205 -1.49 -6.86 4.27
C GLY A 205 -0.77 -6.94 5.62
N ASN A 206 -0.77 -5.84 6.35
CA ASN A 206 0.04 -5.73 7.55
C ASN A 206 -0.70 -6.23 8.78
N ILE A 207 -2.02 -6.08 8.84
CA ILE A 207 -2.79 -6.66 9.94
C ILE A 207 -2.81 -8.18 9.85
N PHE A 208 -2.92 -8.72 8.64
CA PHE A 208 -3.14 -10.15 8.42
C PHE A 208 -2.07 -11.04 9.04
N GLN A 209 -0.82 -10.59 9.11
CA GLN A 209 0.27 -11.33 9.77
C GLN A 209 0.10 -11.41 11.31
N HIS A 210 -0.59 -10.44 11.92
CA HIS A 210 -0.85 -10.40 13.35
C HIS A 210 -2.16 -11.13 13.73
N LEU A 211 -2.97 -11.51 12.74
CA LEU A 211 -4.21 -12.24 12.97
C LEU A 211 -3.96 -13.71 13.31
N SER A 212 -4.80 -14.26 14.18
CA SER A 212 -4.87 -15.70 14.37
C SER A 212 -5.32 -16.41 13.08
N PRO A 213 -5.02 -17.70 12.90
CA PRO A 213 -5.49 -18.46 11.74
C PRO A 213 -7.00 -18.39 11.52
N ARG A 214 -7.79 -18.32 12.60
CA ARG A 214 -9.25 -18.23 12.54
C ARG A 214 -9.71 -16.87 12.00
N GLU A 215 -9.09 -15.79 12.45
CA GLU A 215 -9.40 -14.43 11.98
C GLU A 215 -8.95 -14.23 10.54
N ARG A 216 -7.75 -14.71 10.17
CA ARG A 216 -7.28 -14.73 8.78
C ARG A 216 -8.26 -15.43 7.84
N MET A 217 -8.79 -16.58 8.25
CA MET A 217 -9.78 -17.33 7.48
C MET A 217 -11.08 -16.55 7.32
N HIS A 218 -11.54 -15.87 8.37
CA HIS A 218 -12.76 -15.05 8.32
C HIS A 218 -12.59 -13.87 7.35
N VAL A 219 -11.52 -13.11 7.52
CA VAL A 219 -11.15 -11.98 6.63
C VAL A 219 -11.01 -12.42 5.18
N PHE A 220 -10.34 -13.56 4.94
CA PHE A 220 -10.20 -14.10 3.60
C PHE A 220 -11.57 -14.38 2.96
N LYS A 221 -12.51 -14.99 3.69
CA LYS A 221 -13.85 -15.30 3.18
C LYS A 221 -14.66 -14.06 2.83
N GLU A 222 -14.57 -12.99 3.63
CA GLU A 222 -15.24 -11.74 3.30
C GLU A 222 -14.58 -11.04 2.10
N ALA A 223 -13.25 -11.05 2.02
CA ALA A 223 -12.54 -10.53 0.84
C ALA A 223 -12.88 -11.29 -0.45
N MET A 224 -13.18 -12.59 -0.35
CA MET A 224 -13.62 -13.42 -1.48
C MET A 224 -14.97 -12.99 -2.06
N ALA A 225 -15.83 -12.36 -1.25
CA ALA A 225 -17.13 -11.87 -1.69
C ALA A 225 -17.03 -10.54 -2.47
N ASP A 226 -15.99 -9.73 -2.22
CA ASP A 226 -15.94 -8.34 -2.69
C ASP A 226 -15.12 -8.14 -3.99
N SER A 227 -13.91 -8.74 -4.18
CA SER A 227 -13.13 -8.53 -5.42
C SER A 227 -12.00 -9.55 -5.69
N PRO A 228 -11.78 -9.99 -6.95
CA PRO A 228 -10.69 -10.89 -7.34
C PRO A 228 -9.28 -10.39 -7.00
N VAL A 229 -9.05 -9.08 -6.99
CA VAL A 229 -7.74 -8.47 -6.70
C VAL A 229 -7.34 -8.74 -5.25
N TYR A 230 -8.28 -8.63 -4.32
CA TYR A 230 -8.04 -8.90 -2.90
C TYR A 230 -7.77 -10.39 -2.64
N LYS A 231 -8.46 -11.29 -3.35
CA LYS A 231 -8.26 -12.75 -3.24
C LYS A 231 -6.80 -13.14 -3.43
N LYS A 232 -6.18 -12.68 -4.52
CA LYS A 232 -4.78 -12.99 -4.85
C LYS A 232 -3.82 -12.45 -3.79
N ARG A 233 -4.11 -11.25 -3.27
CA ARG A 233 -3.28 -10.60 -2.24
C ARG A 233 -3.32 -11.34 -0.90
N PHE A 234 -4.49 -11.74 -0.42
CA PHE A 234 -4.58 -12.48 0.83
C PHE A 234 -4.03 -13.90 0.71
N ALA A 235 -4.30 -14.60 -0.39
CA ALA A 235 -3.79 -15.95 -0.62
C ALA A 235 -2.25 -16.01 -0.57
N SER A 236 -1.58 -14.93 -0.98
CA SER A 236 -0.11 -14.82 -0.93
C SER A 236 0.46 -14.73 0.49
N GLN A 237 -0.36 -14.31 1.47
CA GLN A 237 0.06 -14.11 2.87
C GLN A 237 -0.33 -15.27 3.79
N MET A 238 -1.16 -16.19 3.33
CA MET A 238 -1.55 -17.38 4.10
C MET A 238 -0.44 -18.43 4.13
N THR A 239 -0.47 -19.29 5.14
CA THR A 239 0.35 -20.51 5.19
C THR A 239 -0.14 -21.55 4.17
N ALA A 240 0.69 -22.55 3.85
CA ALA A 240 0.29 -23.65 2.97
C ALA A 240 -0.94 -24.40 3.53
N LYS A 241 -0.92 -24.68 4.83
CA LYS A 241 -2.01 -25.36 5.53
C LYS A 241 -3.33 -24.58 5.46
N GLU A 242 -3.29 -23.27 5.72
CA GLU A 242 -4.49 -22.43 5.64
C GLU A 242 -5.08 -22.40 4.22
N ARG A 243 -4.23 -22.38 3.18
CA ARG A 243 -4.69 -22.48 1.79
C ARG A 243 -5.32 -23.84 1.48
N GLU A 244 -4.70 -24.93 1.92
CA GLU A 244 -5.24 -26.29 1.76
C GLU A 244 -6.61 -26.43 2.43
N GLU A 245 -6.77 -25.87 3.64
CA GLU A 245 -8.05 -25.86 4.35
C GLU A 245 -9.13 -25.07 3.61
N ILE A 246 -8.79 -23.96 2.93
CA ILE A 246 -9.74 -23.23 2.08
C ILE A 246 -10.11 -24.07 0.87
N ILE A 247 -9.13 -24.61 0.14
CA ILE A 247 -9.36 -25.43 -1.06
C ILE A 247 -10.23 -26.64 -0.73
N ALA A 248 -10.01 -27.28 0.42
CA ALA A 248 -10.79 -28.43 0.87
C ALA A 248 -12.25 -28.05 1.21
N LYS A 249 -12.50 -26.85 1.72
CA LYS A 249 -13.84 -26.38 2.11
C LYS A 249 -14.61 -25.76 0.95
N GLU A 250 -13.93 -25.09 0.02
CA GLU A 250 -14.55 -24.31 -1.06
C GLU A 250 -13.77 -24.46 -2.39
N PRO A 251 -13.70 -25.68 -2.96
CA PRO A 251 -12.83 -25.99 -4.11
C PRO A 251 -13.17 -25.20 -5.38
N PHE A 252 -14.43 -24.78 -5.54
CA PHE A 252 -14.91 -24.12 -6.77
C PHE A 252 -14.59 -22.62 -6.85
N GLN A 253 -14.31 -21.94 -5.73
CA GLN A 253 -14.08 -20.48 -5.75
C GLN A 253 -12.63 -20.07 -6.06
N ILE A 254 -11.68 -21.01 -6.06
CA ILE A 254 -10.25 -20.74 -6.28
C ILE A 254 -9.82 -21.03 -7.73
N LEU A 255 -10.52 -21.93 -8.43
CA LEU A 255 -10.11 -22.45 -9.74
C LEU A 255 -10.43 -21.54 -10.94
N GLU A 256 -11.24 -20.48 -10.77
CA GLU A 256 -11.58 -19.60 -11.90
C GLU A 256 -10.46 -18.62 -12.31
N HIS A 257 -9.43 -18.42 -11.47
CA HIS A 257 -8.43 -17.36 -11.68
C HIS A 257 -6.98 -17.71 -11.30
N SER A 258 -6.65 -18.99 -11.18
CA SER A 258 -5.25 -19.47 -11.01
C SER A 258 -4.48 -19.48 -12.33
#